data_AF-A0A2V8QAM6-F1
#
_entry.id   AF-A0A2V8QAM6-F1
#
_cell.length_a   1.000
_cell.length_b   1.000
_cell.length_c   1.000
_cell.angle_alpha   90.00
_cell.angle_beta   90.00
_cell.angle_gamma   90.00
#
_symmetry.space_group_name_H-M   'P 1'
#
loop_
_entity.id
_entity.type
_entity.pdbx_description
1 polymer ?
#
loop_
_entity_poly.entity_id
_entity_poly.type
_entity_poly.pdbx_seq_one_letter_code
_entity_poly.pdbx_strand_id
1 'polypeptide(L)'
;MKLKTTSPLTLAITLSLLVAQIPLSQLAIAQTSGNKARRTGSKVAHKALPKFAINLTALAQQGLIVPAPARMAAVERTIRILSNSTDHNPVLLDETGGANSNAVVENIAQKIATNEVPSSLRDKQIWKLDIAALVANFRVSKDAVSKLDAILAEITSSKGEDILYIDQIASVGAIYGDDVESSLRTALQNNLHCMSAVTNSDYEANNNEEE
;
A
#
# COMPACT_ATOMS: atom_id res chain seq x y z
N MET A 1 -7.53 16.92 3.12
CA MET A 1 -7.14 15.57 3.57
C MET A 1 -7.68 15.27 4.96
N LYS A 2 -8.91 14.77 5.01
CA LYS A 2 -9.52 14.23 6.22
C LYS A 2 -9.01 12.79 6.37
N LEU A 3 -8.72 12.33 7.60
CA LEU A 3 -8.47 10.91 7.88
C LEU A 3 -9.57 10.44 8.83
N LYS A 4 -10.30 9.41 8.42
CA LYS A 4 -11.25 8.70 9.28
C LYS A 4 -10.69 7.31 9.58
N THR A 5 -10.86 6.88 10.82
CA THR A 5 -10.63 5.49 11.24
C THR A 5 -11.92 4.74 10.92
N THR A 6 -11.95 4.03 9.80
CA THR A 6 -13.10 3.21 9.39
C THR A 6 -12.89 1.76 9.78
N SER A 7 -13.96 1.12 10.24
CA SER A 7 -13.93 -0.28 10.66
C SER A 7 -13.55 -1.19 9.48
N PRO A 8 -12.93 -2.35 9.72
CA PRO A 8 -12.56 -3.30 8.66
C PRO A 8 -13.77 -3.80 7.84
N LEU A 9 -14.99 -3.71 8.37
CA LEU A 9 -16.23 -4.04 7.66
C LEU A 9 -16.67 -2.95 6.68
N THR A 10 -16.48 -1.68 7.03
CA THR A 10 -16.77 -0.53 6.15
C THR A 10 -15.85 -0.57 4.93
N LEU A 11 -14.55 -0.83 5.16
CA LEU A 11 -13.54 -0.98 4.11
C LEU A 11 -13.84 -2.16 3.16
N ALA A 12 -14.46 -3.21 3.69
CA ALA A 12 -14.91 -4.37 2.93
C ALA A 12 -16.15 -4.08 2.07
N ILE A 13 -17.13 -3.33 2.56
CA ILE A 13 -18.34 -3.02 1.79
C ILE A 13 -18.03 -2.00 0.68
N THR A 14 -17.16 -1.03 0.98
CA THR A 14 -16.71 -0.02 0.03
C THR A 14 -15.96 -0.58 -1.20
N LEU A 15 -15.39 -1.78 -1.09
CA LEU A 15 -14.57 -2.37 -2.15
C LEU A 15 -15.40 -3.25 -3.11
N SER A 16 -16.53 -3.81 -2.66
CA SER A 16 -17.39 -4.69 -3.46
C SER A 16 -18.29 -3.99 -4.49
N LEU A 17 -18.67 -2.72 -4.31
CA LEU A 17 -19.53 -2.01 -5.28
C LEU A 17 -18.75 -1.32 -6.43
N LEU A 18 -17.44 -1.17 -6.29
CA LEU A 18 -16.60 -0.44 -7.26
C LEU A 18 -16.29 -1.23 -8.55
N VAL A 19 -16.45 -2.56 -8.55
CA VAL A 19 -16.01 -3.43 -9.66
C VAL A 19 -16.94 -3.38 -10.89
N ALA A 20 -18.16 -2.84 -10.74
CA ALA A 20 -19.20 -3.00 -11.75
C ALA A 20 -19.22 -1.98 -12.91
N GLN A 21 -18.46 -0.87 -12.88
CA GLN A 21 -18.81 0.30 -13.72
C GLN A 21 -17.69 0.98 -14.55
N ILE A 22 -16.45 0.47 -14.62
CA ILE A 22 -15.38 1.17 -15.36
C ILE A 22 -15.03 0.46 -16.68
N PRO A 23 -15.25 1.08 -17.87
CA PRO A 23 -14.81 0.52 -19.14
C PRO A 23 -13.28 0.58 -19.28
N LEU A 24 -12.70 -0.55 -19.71
CA LEU A 24 -11.26 -0.85 -19.82
C LEU A 24 -10.40 0.09 -20.70
N SER A 25 -10.96 1.13 -21.31
CA SER A 25 -10.32 1.90 -22.38
C SER A 25 -9.50 3.12 -21.93
N GLN A 26 -9.39 3.43 -20.63
CA GLN A 26 -8.75 4.67 -20.16
C GLN A 26 -7.50 4.53 -19.26
N LEU A 27 -6.95 3.34 -19.02
CA LEU A 27 -5.66 3.23 -18.30
C LEU A 27 -4.45 3.43 -19.24
N ALA A 28 -3.94 4.67 -19.34
CA ALA A 28 -2.63 4.96 -19.93
C ALA A 28 -1.56 5.09 -18.81
N ILE A 29 -0.53 4.25 -18.86
CA ILE A 29 0.52 4.08 -17.84
C ILE A 29 1.81 4.81 -18.27
N ALA A 30 2.35 5.67 -17.41
CA ALA A 30 3.69 6.25 -17.57
C ALA A 30 4.76 5.37 -16.89
N GLN A 31 5.86 5.11 -17.61
CA GLN A 31 6.96 4.19 -17.27
C GLN A 31 8.17 4.93 -16.66
N THR A 32 8.86 4.34 -15.67
CA THR A 32 10.34 4.41 -15.54
C THR A 32 10.83 3.35 -14.53
N SER A 33 11.51 2.29 -14.97
CA SER A 33 12.99 2.09 -15.03
C SER A 33 13.68 1.91 -13.66
N GLY A 34 14.21 0.70 -13.44
CA GLY A 34 14.62 0.20 -12.13
C GLY A 34 16.09 0.34 -11.75
N ASN A 35 16.44 -0.19 -10.58
CA ASN A 35 17.81 -0.60 -10.28
C ASN A 35 17.88 -1.64 -9.14
N LYS A 36 18.80 -2.61 -9.28
CA LYS A 36 19.11 -3.64 -8.27
C LYS A 36 19.99 -3.06 -7.17
N ALA A 37 19.64 -3.29 -5.90
CA ALA A 37 20.57 -3.12 -4.77
C ALA A 37 20.60 -4.40 -3.91
N ARG A 38 21.82 -4.80 -3.53
CA ARG A 38 22.17 -6.10 -2.96
C ARG A 38 22.75 -5.92 -1.54
N ARG A 39 22.13 -6.63 -0.57
CA ARG A 39 22.64 -7.16 0.74
C ARG A 39 22.98 -6.12 1.83
N THR A 40 22.96 -6.39 3.14
CA THR A 40 23.02 -7.61 3.98
C THR A 40 22.22 -7.43 5.29
N GLY A 41 21.55 -8.49 5.75
CA GLY A 41 20.99 -8.60 7.10
C GLY A 41 20.05 -9.80 7.11
N SER A 42 20.20 -10.73 8.06
CA SER A 42 19.42 -11.98 8.11
C SER A 42 17.96 -11.69 8.46
N LYS A 43 17.18 -11.18 7.50
CA LYS A 43 15.71 -11.17 7.49
C LYS A 43 15.24 -12.20 6.46
N VAL A 44 14.04 -12.72 6.67
CA VAL A 44 13.35 -13.73 5.85
C VAL A 44 13.69 -13.53 4.37
N ALA A 45 14.13 -14.59 3.67
CA ALA A 45 14.48 -14.50 2.27
C ALA A 45 13.22 -14.19 1.44
N HIS A 46 12.98 -12.91 1.21
CA HIS A 46 11.86 -12.41 0.45
C HIS A 46 11.95 -12.89 -1.00
N LYS A 47 10.96 -13.67 -1.46
CA LYS A 47 10.96 -14.28 -2.80
C LYS A 47 10.07 -13.53 -3.77
N ALA A 48 8.95 -12.99 -3.28
CA ALA A 48 7.99 -12.25 -4.10
C ALA A 48 8.20 -10.74 -4.00
N LEU A 49 8.39 -10.19 -2.80
CA LEU A 49 8.45 -8.74 -2.58
C LEU A 49 9.45 -8.02 -3.50
N PRO A 50 10.73 -8.42 -3.63
CA PRO A 50 11.71 -7.66 -4.40
C PRO A 50 11.46 -7.65 -5.91
N LYS A 51 10.53 -8.47 -6.42
CA LYS A 51 10.15 -8.52 -7.84
C LYS A 51 8.96 -7.62 -8.17
N PHE A 52 8.08 -7.37 -7.19
CA PHE A 52 6.78 -6.73 -7.39
C PHE A 52 6.54 -5.56 -6.43
N ALA A 53 7.53 -5.23 -5.61
CA ALA A 53 7.47 -4.10 -4.69
C ALA A 53 8.85 -3.43 -4.58
N ILE A 54 8.81 -2.14 -4.29
CA ILE A 54 9.97 -1.28 -4.12
C ILE A 54 10.13 -0.99 -2.63
N ASN A 55 11.31 -1.30 -2.07
CA ASN A 55 11.59 -0.98 -0.67
C ASN A 55 11.96 0.51 -0.53
N LEU A 56 10.98 1.31 -0.11
CA LEU A 56 11.15 2.74 0.09
C LEU A 56 12.08 3.05 1.25
N THR A 57 12.04 2.29 2.34
CA THR A 57 12.95 2.50 3.48
C THR A 57 14.41 2.28 3.08
N ALA A 58 14.71 1.24 2.30
CA ALA A 58 16.05 0.97 1.82
C ALA A 58 16.56 2.06 0.86
N LEU A 59 15.69 2.57 -0.02
CA LEU A 59 16.05 3.68 -0.90
C LEU A 59 16.28 4.98 -0.09
N ALA A 60 15.47 5.25 0.93
CA ALA A 60 15.66 6.39 1.84
C ALA A 60 16.97 6.28 2.63
N GLN A 61 17.32 5.09 3.14
CA GLN A 61 18.61 4.83 3.81
C GLN A 61 19.82 5.07 2.89
N GLN A 62 19.65 4.84 1.59
CA GLN A 62 20.67 5.09 0.57
C GLN A 62 20.71 6.55 0.10
N GLY A 63 19.78 7.41 0.58
CA GLY A 63 19.65 8.79 0.12
C GLY A 63 19.10 8.90 -1.32
N LEU A 64 18.48 7.84 -1.85
CA LEU A 64 17.93 7.79 -3.21
C LEU A 64 16.48 8.31 -3.28
N ILE A 65 15.82 8.48 -2.15
CA ILE A 65 14.52 9.15 -2.06
C ILE A 65 14.78 10.59 -1.60
N VAL A 66 14.37 11.55 -2.42
CA VAL A 66 14.18 12.93 -2.01
C VAL A 66 12.67 13.12 -1.83
N PRO A 67 12.15 13.02 -0.60
CA PRO A 67 10.71 12.99 -0.39
C PRO A 67 10.07 14.30 -0.83
N ALA A 68 8.99 14.20 -1.60
CA ALA A 68 8.24 15.38 -2.02
C ALA A 68 7.64 16.14 -0.81
N PRO A 69 7.40 17.46 -0.94
CA PRO A 69 6.75 18.23 0.13
C PRO A 69 5.38 17.64 0.48
N ALA A 70 5.22 17.21 1.73
CA ALA A 70 3.97 16.62 2.24
C ALA A 70 3.39 17.44 3.39
N ARG A 71 2.09 17.26 3.67
CA ARG A 71 1.47 17.83 4.88
C ARG A 71 1.98 17.07 6.11
N MET A 72 2.87 17.70 6.89
CA MET A 72 3.48 17.05 8.06
C MET A 72 2.45 16.55 9.08
N ALA A 73 1.32 17.23 9.24
CA ALA A 73 0.23 16.74 10.08
C ALA A 73 -0.34 15.38 9.61
N ALA A 74 -0.36 15.11 8.30
CA ALA A 74 -0.74 13.81 7.76
C ALA A 74 0.34 12.76 8.05
N VAL A 75 1.62 13.09 7.82
CA VAL A 75 2.76 12.21 8.14
C VAL A 75 2.73 11.77 9.60
N GLU A 76 2.63 12.72 10.54
CA GLU A 76 2.61 12.45 11.98
C GLU A 76 1.37 11.65 12.40
N ARG A 77 0.21 11.92 11.78
CA ARG A 77 -1.02 11.15 12.04
C ARG A 77 -0.91 9.72 11.55
N THR A 78 -0.34 9.50 10.37
CA THR A 78 -0.12 8.16 9.81
C THR A 78 0.86 7.37 10.68
N ILE A 79 1.96 7.97 11.12
CA ILE A 79 2.91 7.37 12.08
C ILE A 79 2.20 6.94 13.36
N ARG A 80 1.29 7.78 13.89
CA ARG A 80 0.51 7.45 15.08
C ARG A 80 -0.38 6.22 14.85
N ILE A 81 -1.08 6.15 13.72
CA ILE A 81 -1.94 5.00 13.38
C ILE A 81 -1.10 3.73 13.23
N LEU A 82 0.01 3.78 12.46
CA LEU A 82 0.92 2.64 12.26
C LEU A 82 1.54 2.12 13.57
N SER A 83 1.61 2.96 14.60
CA SER A 83 2.17 2.62 15.91
C SER A 83 1.18 1.87 16.82
N ASN A 84 -0.09 1.74 16.43
CA ASN A 84 -1.10 1.05 17.23
C ASN A 84 -0.94 -0.48 17.16
N SER A 85 -1.42 -1.19 18.19
CA SER A 85 -1.35 -2.66 18.25
C SER A 85 -2.51 -3.38 17.56
N THR A 86 -3.67 -2.72 17.38
CA THR A 86 -4.92 -3.36 16.90
C THR A 86 -5.50 -2.74 15.63
N ASP A 87 -5.25 -1.46 15.36
CA ASP A 87 -5.72 -0.76 14.14
C ASP A 87 -4.59 0.09 13.56
N HIS A 88 -3.71 -0.55 12.80
CA HIS A 88 -2.48 0.03 12.26
C HIS A 88 -2.47 0.10 10.72
N ASN A 89 -3.65 0.11 10.11
CA ASN A 89 -3.83 0.15 8.66
C ASN A 89 -4.42 1.51 8.22
N PRO A 90 -3.61 2.58 8.09
CA PRO A 90 -4.12 3.88 7.70
C PRO A 90 -4.52 3.92 6.23
N VAL A 91 -5.63 4.61 5.97
CA VAL A 91 -6.10 4.96 4.63
C VAL A 91 -5.86 6.45 4.38
N LEU A 92 -5.09 6.76 3.34
CA LEU A 92 -4.75 8.11 2.92
C LEU A 92 -5.76 8.58 1.87
N LEU A 93 -6.59 9.58 2.23
CA LEU A 93 -7.52 10.20 1.29
C LEU A 93 -6.79 11.23 0.44
N ASP A 94 -6.68 10.98 -0.86
CA ASP A 94 -6.04 11.91 -1.80
C ASP A 94 -7.06 12.52 -2.78
N GLU A 95 -7.00 13.83 -2.95
CA GLU A 95 -7.80 14.55 -3.95
C GLU A 95 -7.05 14.64 -5.30
N THR A 96 -5.77 14.25 -5.34
CA THR A 96 -4.86 14.42 -6.50
C THR A 96 -4.49 13.11 -7.22
N GLY A 97 -5.16 12.00 -6.92
CA GLY A 97 -4.91 10.72 -7.59
C GLY A 97 -3.64 9.98 -7.15
N GLY A 98 -3.11 10.26 -5.96
CA GLY A 98 -2.02 9.50 -5.31
C GLY A 98 -0.73 10.30 -5.06
N ALA A 99 -0.57 11.48 -5.69
CA ALA A 99 0.65 12.28 -5.56
C ALA A 99 0.91 12.76 -4.12
N ASN A 100 -0.13 13.20 -3.40
CA ASN A 100 0.02 13.62 -2.00
C ASN A 100 0.25 12.42 -1.09
N SER A 101 -0.40 11.28 -1.36
CA SER A 101 -0.24 10.06 -0.57
C SER A 101 1.15 9.47 -0.70
N ASN A 102 1.69 9.43 -1.92
CA ASN A 102 3.08 9.04 -2.19
C ASN A 102 4.06 9.91 -1.40
N ALA A 103 3.89 11.24 -1.45
CA ALA A 103 4.72 12.16 -0.68
C ALA A 103 4.68 11.87 0.83
N VAL A 104 3.49 11.60 1.39
CA VAL A 104 3.35 11.23 2.81
C VAL A 104 4.14 9.96 3.12
N VAL A 105 4.00 8.91 2.30
CA VAL A 105 4.66 7.62 2.52
C VAL A 105 6.19 7.71 2.38
N GLU A 106 6.68 8.46 1.39
CA GLU A 106 8.11 8.72 1.22
C GLU A 106 8.70 9.45 2.44
N ASN A 107 7.99 10.44 2.98
CA ASN A 107 8.41 11.13 4.20
C ASN A 107 8.45 10.19 5.42
N ILE A 108 7.52 9.25 5.53
CA ILE A 108 7.54 8.23 6.60
C ILE A 108 8.73 7.29 6.42
N ALA A 109 8.98 6.82 5.19
CA ALA A 109 10.15 5.98 4.91
C ALA A 109 11.47 6.69 5.27
N GLN A 110 11.56 7.99 4.98
CA GLN A 110 12.70 8.81 5.39
C GLN A 110 12.83 8.90 6.91
N LYS A 111 11.74 9.17 7.63
CA LYS A 111 11.75 9.21 9.11
C LYS A 111 12.14 7.87 9.73
N ILE A 112 11.70 6.74 9.17
CA ILE A 112 12.13 5.41 9.62
C ILE A 112 13.64 5.25 9.38
N ALA A 113 14.14 5.63 8.19
CA ALA A 113 15.56 5.55 7.85
C ALA A 113 16.45 6.38 8.79
N THR A 114 15.97 7.54 9.26
CA THR A 114 16.69 8.43 10.19
C THR A 114 16.38 8.15 11.67
N ASN A 115 15.59 7.11 11.98
CA ASN A 115 15.12 6.78 13.33
C ASN A 115 14.30 7.89 14.03
N GLU A 116 13.69 8.78 13.25
CA GLU A 116 12.75 9.84 13.68
C GLU A 116 11.32 9.32 13.81
N VAL A 117 11.16 8.11 14.37
CA VAL A 117 9.86 7.45 14.61
C VAL A 117 9.83 6.81 16.00
N PRO A 118 8.62 6.55 16.55
CA PRO A 118 8.47 5.77 17.78
C PRO A 118 9.19 4.41 17.70
N SER A 119 9.59 3.87 18.85
CA SER A 119 10.27 2.57 18.93
C SER A 119 9.50 1.44 18.25
N SER A 120 8.17 1.52 18.26
CA SER A 120 7.28 0.57 17.59
C SER A 120 7.48 0.51 16.09
N LEU A 121 8.01 1.56 15.42
CA LEU A 121 8.23 1.64 13.97
C LEU A 121 9.69 1.61 13.55
N ARG A 122 10.63 1.57 14.51
CA ARG A 122 12.06 1.48 14.18
C ARG A 122 12.36 0.18 13.44
N ASP A 123 13.32 0.25 12.53
CA ASP A 123 13.83 -0.86 11.71
C ASP A 123 12.80 -1.56 10.78
N LYS A 124 11.55 -1.08 10.76
CA LYS A 124 10.53 -1.56 9.81
C LYS A 124 10.85 -1.16 8.39
N GLN A 125 10.34 -1.92 7.43
CA GLN A 125 10.55 -1.68 6.01
C GLN A 125 9.23 -1.35 5.33
N ILE A 126 9.17 -0.22 4.62
CA ILE A 126 8.02 0.14 3.79
C ILE A 126 8.27 -0.34 2.37
N TRP A 127 7.33 -1.14 1.87
CA TRP A 127 7.33 -1.70 0.52
C TRP A 127 6.18 -1.12 -0.28
N LYS A 128 6.47 -0.39 -1.36
CA LYS A 128 5.44 0.09 -2.30
C LYS A 128 5.14 -1.00 -3.33
N LEU A 129 3.89 -1.42 -3.43
CA LEU A 129 3.44 -2.36 -4.46
C LEU A 129 3.62 -1.74 -5.85
N ASP A 130 4.28 -2.46 -6.74
CA ASP A 130 4.39 -2.10 -8.15
C ASP A 130 3.31 -2.83 -8.96
N ILE A 131 2.16 -2.17 -9.09
CA ILE A 131 1.02 -2.68 -9.86
C ILE A 131 1.41 -2.84 -11.34
N ALA A 132 2.26 -1.96 -11.87
CA ALA A 132 2.70 -2.06 -13.26
C ALA A 132 3.54 -3.33 -13.48
N ALA A 133 4.40 -3.70 -12.52
CA ALA A 133 5.12 -4.97 -12.55
C ALA A 133 4.18 -6.18 -12.49
N LEU A 134 3.11 -6.14 -11.69
CA LEU A 134 2.10 -7.21 -11.68
C LEU A 134 1.39 -7.33 -13.04
N VAL A 135 0.90 -6.22 -13.59
CA VAL A 135 0.19 -6.18 -14.88
C VAL A 135 1.09 -6.61 -16.04
N ALA A 136 2.36 -6.22 -16.04
CA ALA A 136 3.30 -6.56 -17.10
C ALA A 136 3.67 -8.06 -17.12
N ASN A 137 3.69 -8.72 -15.96
CA ASN A 137 4.13 -10.11 -15.85
C ASN A 137 2.98 -11.12 -15.95
N PHE A 138 1.73 -10.72 -15.66
CA PHE A 138 0.59 -11.62 -15.61
C PHE A 138 -0.54 -11.16 -16.52
N ARG A 139 -0.68 -11.88 -17.65
CA ARG A 139 -1.81 -11.71 -18.58
C ARG A 139 -3.11 -12.36 -18.07
N VAL A 140 -2.99 -13.36 -17.20
CA VAL A 140 -4.11 -14.13 -16.66
C VAL A 140 -4.40 -13.64 -15.24
N SER A 141 -5.64 -13.22 -14.97
CA SER A 141 -6.03 -12.65 -13.68
C SER A 141 -5.76 -13.58 -12.50
N LYS A 142 -6.01 -14.89 -12.67
CA LYS A 142 -5.74 -15.89 -11.61
C LYS A 142 -4.27 -15.96 -11.20
N ASP A 143 -3.35 -15.84 -12.15
CA ASP A 143 -1.92 -15.86 -11.85
C ASP A 143 -1.49 -14.58 -11.12
N ALA A 144 -2.08 -13.45 -11.48
CA ALA A 144 -1.85 -12.18 -10.81
C ALA A 144 -2.37 -12.20 -9.37
N VAL A 145 -3.58 -12.71 -9.14
CA VAL A 145 -4.19 -12.89 -7.80
C VAL A 145 -3.31 -13.79 -6.96
N SER A 146 -2.94 -14.98 -7.48
CA SER A 146 -2.06 -15.90 -6.77
C SER A 146 -0.72 -15.25 -6.39
N LYS A 147 -0.22 -14.32 -7.23
CA LYS A 147 1.00 -13.60 -6.91
C LYS A 147 0.81 -12.52 -5.86
N LEU A 148 -0.30 -11.81 -5.90
CA LEU A 148 -0.69 -10.87 -4.85
C LEU A 148 -0.83 -11.59 -3.50
N ASP A 149 -1.48 -12.75 -3.48
CA ASP A 149 -1.62 -13.58 -2.28
C ASP A 149 -0.26 -13.94 -1.68
N ALA A 150 0.71 -14.30 -2.54
CA ALA A 150 2.06 -14.59 -2.09
C ALA A 150 2.74 -13.36 -1.47
N ILE A 151 2.51 -12.15 -2.01
CA ILE A 151 3.05 -10.90 -1.45
C ILE A 151 2.39 -10.61 -0.10
N LEU A 152 1.06 -10.66 -0.03
CA LEU A 152 0.30 -10.44 1.20
C LEU A 152 0.73 -11.42 2.30
N ALA A 153 0.84 -12.71 1.98
CA ALA A 153 1.29 -13.73 2.91
C ALA A 153 2.72 -13.47 3.40
N GLU A 154 3.61 -12.99 2.54
CA GLU A 154 5.00 -12.68 2.90
C GLU A 154 5.06 -11.46 3.86
N ILE A 155 4.25 -10.42 3.64
CA ILE A 155 4.13 -9.27 4.55
C ILE A 155 3.52 -9.71 5.89
N THR A 156 2.41 -10.46 5.88
CA THR A 156 1.77 -10.95 7.10
C THR A 156 2.73 -11.84 7.92
N SER A 157 3.52 -12.68 7.25
CA SER A 157 4.51 -13.55 7.89
C SER A 157 5.70 -12.80 8.47
N SER A 158 5.92 -11.54 8.09
CA SER A 158 6.97 -10.67 8.65
C SER A 158 6.73 -10.30 10.12
N LYS A 159 5.54 -10.60 10.66
CA LYS A 159 5.13 -10.27 12.04
C LYS A 159 5.26 -8.76 12.34
N GLY A 160 4.95 -7.94 11.34
CA GLY A 160 4.94 -6.48 11.42
C GLY A 160 6.27 -5.81 11.13
N GLU A 161 7.31 -6.56 10.72
CA GLU A 161 8.59 -5.97 10.28
C GLU A 161 8.47 -5.26 8.93
N ASP A 162 7.57 -5.72 8.06
CA ASP A 162 7.31 -5.14 6.76
C ASP A 162 5.92 -4.48 6.71
N ILE A 163 5.85 -3.30 6.10
CA ILE A 163 4.64 -2.52 5.87
C ILE A 163 4.42 -2.41 4.37
N LEU A 164 3.26 -2.84 3.87
CA LEU A 164 2.90 -2.74 2.46
C LEU A 164 2.20 -1.41 2.16
N TYR A 165 2.63 -0.67 1.15
CA TYR A 165 1.93 0.50 0.64
C TYR A 165 1.27 0.22 -0.71
N ILE A 166 -0.03 0.53 -0.81
CA ILE A 166 -0.84 0.36 -2.01
C ILE A 166 -1.50 1.70 -2.37
N ASP A 167 -1.00 2.37 -3.41
CA ASP A 167 -1.40 3.74 -3.79
C ASP A 167 -2.83 3.82 -4.36
N GLN A 168 -3.29 2.75 -5.02
CA GLN A 168 -4.63 2.70 -5.62
C GLN A 168 -5.18 1.30 -5.49
N ILE A 169 -5.68 0.99 -4.30
CA ILE A 169 -6.18 -0.34 -3.99
C ILE A 169 -7.38 -0.72 -4.88
N ALA A 170 -8.20 0.27 -5.20
CA ALA A 170 -9.29 0.20 -6.17
C ALA A 170 -8.83 -0.25 -7.57
N SER A 171 -7.71 0.27 -8.05
CA SER A 171 -7.19 -0.08 -9.38
C SER A 171 -6.79 -1.55 -9.47
N VAL A 172 -6.31 -2.16 -8.38
CA VAL A 172 -5.99 -3.60 -8.37
C VAL A 172 -7.26 -4.45 -8.45
N GLY A 173 -8.32 -4.06 -7.72
CA GLY A 173 -9.63 -4.70 -7.80
C GLY A 173 -10.28 -4.57 -9.18
N ALA A 174 -10.23 -3.38 -9.77
CA ALA A 174 -10.78 -3.14 -11.12
C ALA A 174 -10.07 -3.96 -12.22
N ILE A 175 -8.77 -4.23 -12.07
CA ILE A 175 -7.98 -4.97 -13.07
C ILE A 175 -8.20 -6.48 -12.96
N TYR A 176 -8.31 -7.01 -11.75
CA TYR A 176 -8.25 -8.46 -11.50
C TYR A 176 -9.52 -9.07 -10.89
N GLY A 177 -10.51 -8.26 -10.56
CA GLY A 177 -11.83 -8.67 -10.05
C GLY A 177 -11.87 -8.95 -8.55
N ASP A 178 -13.04 -9.41 -8.09
CA ASP A 178 -13.42 -9.61 -6.68
C ASP A 178 -12.46 -10.51 -5.88
N ASP A 179 -11.75 -11.40 -6.57
CA ASP A 179 -10.77 -12.30 -5.94
C ASP A 179 -9.66 -11.51 -5.23
N VAL A 180 -9.22 -10.37 -5.78
CA VAL A 180 -8.21 -9.50 -5.14
C VAL A 180 -8.73 -8.87 -3.85
N GLU A 181 -9.99 -8.43 -3.87
CA GLU A 181 -10.62 -7.84 -2.70
C GLU A 181 -10.73 -8.85 -1.57
N SER A 182 -11.19 -10.06 -1.88
CA SER A 182 -11.31 -11.16 -0.91
C SER A 182 -9.96 -11.46 -0.26
N SER A 183 -8.90 -11.62 -1.06
CA SER A 183 -7.55 -11.85 -0.58
C SER A 183 -7.04 -10.75 0.35
N LEU A 184 -7.25 -9.48 -0.02
CA LEU A 184 -6.85 -8.36 0.82
C LEU A 184 -7.63 -8.33 2.15
N ARG A 185 -8.94 -8.56 2.10
CA ARG A 185 -9.79 -8.61 3.30
C ARG A 185 -9.34 -9.71 4.25
N THR A 186 -9.06 -10.89 3.72
CA THR A 186 -8.48 -12.00 4.50
C THR A 186 -7.11 -11.64 5.06
N ALA A 187 -6.23 -10.98 4.29
CA ALA A 187 -4.92 -10.58 4.80
C ALA A 187 -5.02 -9.56 5.94
N LEU A 188 -5.91 -8.57 5.84
CA LEU A 188 -6.18 -7.59 6.89
C LEU A 188 -6.66 -8.25 8.20
N GLN A 189 -7.55 -9.24 8.10
CA GLN A 189 -8.00 -10.04 9.24
C GLN A 189 -6.86 -10.85 9.88
N ASN A 190 -5.87 -11.24 9.07
CA ASN A 190 -4.68 -11.97 9.53
C ASN A 190 -3.53 -11.04 9.93
N ASN A 191 -3.80 -9.81 10.38
CA ASN A 191 -2.80 -8.89 10.92
C ASN A 191 -1.79 -8.40 9.87
N LEU A 192 -2.23 -8.20 8.62
CA LEU A 192 -1.47 -7.46 7.61
C LEU A 192 -1.21 -6.04 8.11
N HIS A 193 0.03 -5.57 7.95
CA HIS A 193 0.43 -4.19 8.17
C HIS A 193 0.55 -3.48 6.83
N CYS A 194 -0.36 -2.55 6.55
CA CYS A 194 -0.37 -1.84 5.28
C CYS A 194 -0.80 -0.38 5.41
N MET A 195 -0.47 0.41 4.40
CA MET A 195 -0.99 1.74 4.13
C MET A 195 -1.69 1.68 2.78
N SER A 196 -2.88 2.23 2.66
CA SER A 196 -3.56 2.36 1.38
C SER A 196 -3.86 3.81 1.06
N ALA A 197 -3.93 4.14 -0.23
CA ALA A 197 -4.47 5.40 -0.68
C ALA A 197 -5.70 5.17 -1.55
N VAL A 198 -6.66 6.08 -1.41
CA VAL A 198 -7.93 6.09 -2.15
C VAL A 198 -8.24 7.53 -2.53
N THR A 199 -8.95 7.71 -3.64
CA THR A 199 -9.38 9.05 -4.03
C THR A 199 -10.58 9.49 -3.20
N ASN A 200 -10.80 10.81 -3.07
CA ASN A 200 -11.99 11.31 -2.38
C ASN A 200 -13.29 10.87 -3.09
N SER A 201 -13.27 10.75 -4.42
CA SER A 201 -14.40 10.20 -5.19
C SER A 201 -14.68 8.74 -4.84
N ASP A 202 -13.65 7.91 -4.70
CA ASP A 202 -13.83 6.51 -4.28
C ASP A 202 -14.38 6.45 -2.85
N TYR A 203 -13.87 7.32 -1.97
CA TYR A 203 -14.34 7.36 -0.59
C TYR A 203 -15.82 7.82 -0.48
N GLU A 204 -16.23 8.83 -1.23
CA GLU A 204 -17.60 9.36 -1.19
C GLU A 204 -18.62 8.43 -1.86
N ALA A 205 -18.28 7.82 -3.00
CA ALA A 205 -19.13 6.82 -3.66
C ALA A 205 -19.52 5.70 -2.69
N ASN A 206 -18.57 5.27 -1.86
CA ASN A 206 -18.76 4.13 -1.01
C ASN A 206 -19.41 4.42 0.35
N ASN A 207 -19.47 5.68 0.81
CA ASN A 207 -20.19 6.03 2.05
C ASN A 207 -21.67 6.38 1.79
N ASN A 208 -22.06 6.70 0.55
CA ASN A 208 -23.44 6.99 0.19
C ASN A 208 -24.28 5.73 -0.06
N GLU A 209 -23.68 4.55 -0.03
CA GLU A 209 -24.37 3.25 -0.18
C GLU A 209 -24.67 2.60 1.19
N GLU A 210 -24.24 3.21 2.30
CA GLU A 210 -24.54 2.77 3.67
C GLU A 210 -25.74 3.50 4.32
N GLU A 211 -26.47 4.34 3.57
CA GLU A 211 -27.72 5.03 3.99
C GLU A 211 -28.92 4.61 3.13
#